data_AF-A0A2S2PI72-F1
#
_entry.id   AF-A0A2S2PI72-F1
#
_cell.length_a   1.000
_cell.length_b   1.000
_cell.length_c   1.000
_cell.angle_alpha   90.00
_cell.angle_beta   90.00
_cell.angle_gamma   90.00
#
_symmetry.space_group_name_H-M   'P 1'
#
loop_
_entity.id
_entity.type
_entity.pdbx_description
1 polymer ?
#
loop_
_entity_poly.entity_id
_entity_poly.type
_entity_poly.pdbx_seq_one_letter_code
_entity_poly.pdbx_strand_id
1 'polypeptide(L)'
;GGYACRNYLMTPLANPITDAEIRYQRAQIGTRNAIERTFGVWKRRFPVLSVGIRTQIQTTLATIMATAVLHNMLINANDPLPIDETLINEDLLQEVPVL
;
A
#
# COMPACT_ATOMS: atom_id res chain seq x y z
N GLY A 1 -3.60 2.83 -10.18
CA GLY A 1 -4.57 1.72 -10.13
C GLY A 1 -5.34 1.80 -8.82
N GLY A 2 -6.66 1.60 -8.84
CA GLY A 2 -7.51 1.62 -7.65
C GLY A 2 -8.03 0.23 -7.31
N TYR A 3 -8.35 -0.01 -6.03
CA TYR A 3 -9.04 -1.23 -5.61
C TYR A 3 -10.47 -1.24 -6.17
N ALA A 4 -10.93 -2.39 -6.65
CA ALA A 4 -12.30 -2.54 -7.13
C ALA A 4 -13.31 -2.20 -6.02
N CYS A 5 -14.32 -1.39 -6.32
CA CYS A 5 -15.41 -1.13 -5.37
C CYS A 5 -16.22 -2.41 -5.16
N ARG A 6 -16.18 -2.94 -3.94
CA ARG A 6 -16.93 -4.11 -3.50
C ARG A 6 -17.99 -3.67 -2.50
N ASN A 7 -19.02 -4.48 -2.27
CA ASN A 7 -20.13 -4.15 -1.36
C ASN A 7 -19.69 -3.89 0.10
N TYR A 8 -18.47 -4.31 0.46
CA TYR A 8 -17.85 -4.10 1.76
C TYR A 8 -16.87 -2.93 1.80
N LEU A 9 -16.70 -2.20 0.69
CA LEU A 9 -15.85 -1.02 0.60
C LEU A 9 -16.72 0.24 0.48
N MET A 10 -16.24 1.33 1.06
CA MET A 10 -16.84 2.65 0.84
C MET A 10 -16.81 2.99 -0.65
N THR A 11 -17.93 3.46 -1.19
CA THR A 11 -18.10 3.75 -2.62
C THR A 11 -17.89 5.24 -2.90
N PRO A 12 -16.89 5.63 -3.69
CA PRO A 12 -16.72 7.02 -4.13
C PRO A 12 -17.97 7.52 -4.85
N LEU A 13 -18.45 8.70 -4.45
CA LEU A 13 -19.52 9.40 -5.13
C LEU A 13 -18.94 10.19 -6.30
N ALA A 14 -19.44 9.93 -7.50
CA ALA A 14 -18.97 10.59 -8.72
C ALA A 14 -19.38 12.08 -8.78
N ASN A 15 -20.56 12.40 -8.23
CA ASN A 15 -21.09 13.77 -8.21
C ASN A 15 -21.84 14.01 -6.88
N PRO A 16 -21.14 14.35 -5.78
CA PRO A 16 -21.78 14.70 -4.52
C PRO A 16 -22.45 16.09 -4.62
N ILE A 17 -23.75 16.15 -4.40
CA ILE A 17 -24.57 17.37 -4.54
C ILE A 17 -24.98 17.90 -3.16
N THR A 18 -25.35 17.00 -2.24
CA THR A 18 -25.80 17.38 -0.90
C THR A 18 -24.62 17.57 0.07
N ASP A 19 -24.82 18.36 1.12
CA ASP A 19 -23.79 18.55 2.16
C ASP A 19 -23.33 17.22 2.81
N ALA A 20 -24.25 16.26 2.97
CA ALA A 20 -23.94 14.95 3.50
C ALA A 20 -23.02 14.16 2.55
N GLU A 21 -23.31 14.17 1.26
CA GLU A 21 -22.48 13.52 0.23
C GLU A 21 -21.10 14.17 0.12
N ILE A 22 -21.02 15.50 0.19
CA ILE A 22 -19.74 16.22 0.15
C ILE A 22 -18.88 15.85 1.36
N ARG A 23 -19.46 15.79 2.57
CA ARG A 23 -18.75 15.39 3.79
C ARG A 23 -18.26 13.94 3.69
N TYR A 24 -19.12 13.04 3.22
CA TYR A 24 -18.77 11.65 2.97
C TYR A 24 -17.58 11.54 2.00
N GLN A 25 -17.66 12.21 0.85
CA GLN A 25 -16.63 12.16 -0.18
C GLN A 25 -15.28 12.69 0.34
N ARG A 26 -15.30 13.81 1.10
CA ARG A 26 -14.09 14.37 1.71
C ARG A 26 -13.45 13.39 2.70
N ALA A 27 -14.24 12.78 3.58
CA ALA A 27 -13.74 11.82 4.56
C ALA A 27 -13.13 10.58 3.87
N GLN A 28 -13.79 10.09 2.81
CA GLN A 28 -13.32 8.95 2.04
C GLN A 28 -12.01 9.26 1.30
N ILE A 29 -11.92 10.39 0.60
CA ILE A 29 -10.69 10.83 -0.07
C ILE A 29 -9.55 10.96 0.93
N GLY A 30 -9.79 11.61 2.07
CA GLY A 30 -8.78 11.78 3.12
C GLY A 30 -8.22 10.45 3.61
N THR A 31 -9.11 9.49 3.90
CA THR A 31 -8.73 8.14 4.33
C THR A 31 -7.93 7.41 3.26
N ARG A 32 -8.35 7.47 1.99
CA ARG A 32 -7.65 6.84 0.87
C ARG A 32 -6.25 7.40 0.68
N ASN A 33 -6.11 8.73 0.67
CA ASN A 33 -4.82 9.39 0.49
C ASN A 33 -3.82 8.98 1.57
N ALA A 34 -4.26 8.88 2.83
CA ALA A 34 -3.39 8.45 3.93
C ALA A 34 -2.88 7.01 3.73
N ILE A 35 -3.78 6.08 3.37
CA ILE A 35 -3.44 4.67 3.17
C ILE A 35 -2.58 4.48 1.91
N GLU A 36 -2.92 5.13 0.80
CA GLU A 36 -2.17 5.05 -0.46
C GLU A 36 -0.73 5.57 -0.27
N ARG A 37 -0.56 6.70 0.43
CA ARG A 37 0.77 7.23 0.79
C ARG A 37 1.54 6.27 1.70
N THR A 38 0.88 5.71 2.72
CA THR A 38 1.50 4.77 3.65
C THR A 38 1.99 3.52 2.91
N PHE A 39 1.15 2.92 2.06
CA PHE A 39 1.56 1.76 1.26
C PHE A 39 2.65 2.09 0.25
N GLY A 40 2.62 3.26 -0.38
CA GLY A 40 3.68 3.69 -1.30
C GLY A 40 5.04 3.79 -0.61
N VAL A 41 5.08 4.41 0.57
CA VAL A 41 6.29 4.50 1.40
C VAL A 41 6.75 3.12 1.88
N TRP A 42 5.82 2.30 2.38
CA TRP A 42 6.13 0.99 2.94
C TRP A 42 6.70 0.04 1.87
N LYS A 43 6.11 0.03 0.67
CA LYS A 43 6.57 -0.73 -0.49
C LYS A 43 7.92 -0.28 -1.03
N ARG A 44 8.20 1.03 -1.03
CA ARG A 44 9.52 1.57 -1.42
C ARG A 44 10.59 1.14 -0.44
N ARG A 45 10.27 1.13 0.86
CA ARG A 45 11.21 0.75 1.93
C ARG A 45 11.44 -0.76 1.99
N PHE A 46 10.43 -1.58 1.70
CA PHE A 46 10.52 -3.04 1.67
C PHE A 46 10.03 -3.59 0.33
N PRO A 47 10.92 -3.69 -0.68
CA PRO A 47 10.57 -4.14 -2.04
C PRO A 47 9.88 -5.50 -2.12
N VAL A 48 10.07 -6.36 -1.11
CA VAL A 48 9.37 -7.66 -0.97
C VAL A 48 7.84 -7.52 -1.03
N LEU A 49 7.29 -6.37 -0.64
CA LEU A 49 5.86 -6.05 -0.70
C LEU A 49 5.38 -5.60 -2.09
N SER A 50 6.31 -5.29 -2.99
CA SER A 50 6.04 -4.84 -4.37
C SER A 50 6.26 -5.95 -5.39
N VAL A 51 7.34 -6.71 -5.24
CA VAL A 51 7.74 -7.79 -6.16
C VAL A 51 6.84 -9.03 -6.02
N GLY A 52 6.24 -9.22 -4.85
CA GLY A 52 5.39 -10.37 -4.55
C GLY A 52 6.11 -11.42 -3.71
N ILE A 53 5.37 -12.04 -2.79
CA ILE A 53 5.89 -12.99 -1.81
C ILE A 53 5.48 -14.40 -2.20
N ARG A 54 6.46 -15.28 -2.40
CA ARG A 54 6.28 -16.68 -2.86
C ARG A 54 6.46 -17.72 -1.75
N THR A 55 6.35 -17.29 -0.50
CA THR A 55 6.45 -18.19 0.65
C THR A 55 5.09 -18.78 1.03
N GLN A 56 5.09 -19.77 1.91
CA GLN A 56 3.86 -20.27 2.52
C GLN A 56 3.08 -19.11 3.18
N ILE A 57 1.75 -19.20 3.20
CA ILE A 57 0.85 -18.14 3.70
C ILE A 57 1.27 -17.64 5.09
N GLN A 58 1.66 -18.57 5.98
CA GLN A 58 2.08 -18.22 7.34
C GLN A 58 3.34 -17.35 7.35
N THR A 59 4.34 -17.72 6.54
CA THR A 59 5.58 -16.95 6.38
C THR A 59 5.33 -15.62 5.68
N THR A 60 4.41 -15.59 4.71
CA THR A 60 3.99 -14.36 4.03
C THR A 60 3.38 -13.38 5.02
N LEU A 61 2.44 -13.84 5.86
CA LEU A 61 1.85 -13.02 6.91
C LEU A 61 2.90 -12.52 7.91
N ALA A 62 3.81 -13.41 8.35
CA ALA A 62 4.90 -13.03 9.25
C ALA A 62 5.81 -11.96 8.63
N THR A 63 6.10 -12.05 7.33
CA THR A 63 6.91 -11.06 6.59
C THR A 63 6.22 -9.71 6.54
N ILE A 64 4.92 -9.69 6.24
CA ILE A 64 4.09 -8.47 6.25
C ILE A 64 4.08 -7.84 7.64
N MET A 65 3.88 -8.64 8.71
CA MET A 65 3.89 -8.12 10.08
C MET A 65 5.26 -7.60 10.50
N ALA A 66 6.33 -8.34 10.21
CA ALA A 66 7.71 -7.95 10.54
C ALA A 66 8.11 -6.64 9.85
N THR A 67 7.79 -6.47 8.57
CA THR A 67 8.07 -5.23 7.83
C THR A 67 7.25 -4.05 8.33
N ALA A 68 6.03 -4.26 8.85
CA ALA A 68 5.24 -3.19 9.48
C ALA A 68 5.86 -2.73 10.82
N VAL A 69 6.28 -3.69 11.65
CA VAL A 69 6.95 -3.40 12.93
C VAL A 69 8.27 -2.66 12.68
N LEU A 70 9.09 -3.16 11.74
CA LEU A 70 10.34 -2.51 11.35
C LEU A 70 10.09 -1.10 10.79
N HIS A 71 9.04 -0.90 10.00
CA HIS A 71 8.69 0.43 9.51
C HIS A 71 8.47 1.43 10.64
N ASN A 72 7.70 1.04 11.67
CA ASN A 72 7.42 1.89 12.82
C ASN A 72 8.69 2.18 13.64
N MET A 73 9.57 1.19 13.82
CA MET A 73 10.86 1.38 14.49
C MET A 73 11.73 2.39 13.74
N LEU A 74 11.77 2.31 12.41
CA LEU A 74 12.55 3.21 11.56
C LEU A 74 11.98 4.63 11.55
N ILE A 75 10.66 4.81 11.58
CA ILE A 75 10.02 6.12 11.77
C ILE A 75 10.47 6.73 13.10
N ASN A 76 10.41 5.96 14.19
CA ASN A 76 10.82 6.44 15.52
C ASN A 76 12.32 6.78 15.58
N ALA A 77 13.14 6.10 14.78
CA ALA A 77 14.57 6.37 14.66
C ALA A 77 14.90 7.57 13.74
N ASN A 78 13.90 8.24 13.14
CA ASN A 78 14.09 9.24 12.08
C ASN A 78 14.97 8.73 10.92
N ASP A 79 14.86 7.44 10.60
CA ASP A 79 15.62 6.85 9.51
C ASP A 79 15.08 7.35 8.15
N PRO A 80 15.95 7.93 7.29
CA PRO A 80 15.53 8.54 6.04
C PRO A 80 14.92 7.50 5.09
N LEU A 81 14.04 7.94 4.21
CA LEU A 81 13.53 7.05 3.17
C LEU A 81 14.63 6.74 2.15
N PRO A 82 14.72 5.49 1.65
CA PRO A 82 15.62 5.19 0.55
C PRO A 82 15.25 6.06 -0.65
N ILE A 83 16.26 6.77 -1.17
CA ILE A 83 16.14 7.76 -2.26
C ILE A 83 15.91 7.05 -3.60
N ASP A 84 16.34 5.79 -3.68
CA ASP A 84 16.46 5.08 -4.95
C ASP A 84 15.19 4.29 -5.32
N GLU A 85 14.52 4.73 -6.38
CA GLU A 85 13.41 4.03 -7.01
C GLU A 85 13.89 2.88 -7.92
N THR A 86 15.20 2.76 -8.18
CA THR A 86 15.78 1.81 -9.17
C THR A 86 16.05 0.39 -8.65
N LEU A 87 15.84 0.12 -7.35
CA LEU A 87 16.01 -1.24 -6.80
C LEU A 87 14.85 -2.19 -7.14
N ILE A 88 13.76 -1.69 -7.72
CA ILE A 88 12.73 -2.52 -8.34
C ILE A 88 12.98 -2.46 -9.84
N ASN A 89 13.89 -3.30 -10.32
CA ASN A 89 14.08 -3.48 -11.75
C ASN A 89 12.76 -4.01 -12.34
N GLU A 90 12.25 -3.44 -13.43
CA GLU A 90 11.07 -3.96 -14.14
C GLU A 90 11.26 -5.44 -14.52
N ASP A 91 12.51 -5.88 -14.71
CA ASP A 91 12.89 -7.27 -14.91
C ASP A 91 12.59 -8.18 -13.70
N LEU A 92 12.65 -7.67 -12.46
CA LEU A 92 12.23 -8.41 -11.25
C LEU A 92 10.71 -8.52 -11.11
N LEU A 93 9.96 -7.62 -11.76
CA LEU A 93 8.50 -7.68 -11.85
C LEU A 93 8.02 -8.62 -12.97
N GLN A 94 8.88 -8.94 -13.94
CA GLN A 94 8.53 -9.74 -15.13
C GLN A 94 8.92 -11.22 -15.07
N GLU A 95 9.82 -11.67 -14.19
CA GLU A 95 10.15 -13.10 -14.08
C GLU A 95 9.51 -13.80 -12.88
N VAL A 96 8.27 -14.26 -13.09
CA VAL A 96 7.66 -15.30 -12.27
C VAL A 96 7.09 -16.35 -13.21
N PRO A 97 7.85 -17.44 -13.53
CA PRO A 97 7.30 -18.54 -14.29
C PRO A 97 6.08 -19.09 -13.55
N VAL A 98 4.97 -19.20 -14.26
CA VAL A 98 3.78 -19.92 -13.81
C VAL A 98 4.17 -21.39 -13.80
N LEU A 99 4.19 -22.02 -12.62
CA LEU A 99 4.18 -23.49 -12.53
C LEU A 99 2.77 -24.00 -12.83
#